data_AF-A0A1F4JVR3-F1
#
_entry.id   AF-A0A1F4JVR3-F1
#
_cell.length_a   1.000
_cell.length_b   1.000
_cell.length_c   1.000
_cell.angle_alpha   90.00
_cell.angle_beta   90.00
_cell.angle_gamma   90.00
#
_symmetry.space_group_name_H-M   'P 1'
#
loop_
_entity.id
_entity.type
_entity.pdbx_description
1 polymer ?
#
loop_
_entity_poly.entity_id
_entity_poly.type
_entity_poly.pdbx_seq_one_letter_code
_entity_poly.pdbx_strand_id
1 'polypeptide(L)'
;MRLCKQRGVSLVVSLLMLIAVMLLGLSATQIALQSEKASRNDRDRQIAFQAAEAGLLDAEMDIENSPDPARSRSIIFSREIAYAFTDGCGNGDANPFLGLCAHVADGAAPAWLTVDLLNDSPSAASVPFGKFTGQTFQVGEGSLPAKLPRYIIELMPYNGPGESAELSSRSYFYRITGIGFGMRDTTLVVLQTFYRKKD
;
A
#
# COMPACT_ATOMS: atom_id res chain seq x y z
N MET A 1 -80.59 30.92 -8.92
CA MET A 1 -79.37 30.07 -8.96
C MET A 1 -78.15 30.95 -8.71
N ARG A 2 -77.50 30.82 -7.55
CA ARG A 2 -76.21 31.50 -7.29
C ARG A 2 -75.10 30.66 -7.92
N LEU A 3 -74.49 31.15 -8.99
CA LEU A 3 -73.23 30.58 -9.48
C LEU A 3 -72.10 31.02 -8.55
N CYS A 4 -71.64 30.12 -7.69
CA CYS A 4 -70.40 30.29 -6.94
C CYS A 4 -69.22 30.28 -7.92
N LYS A 5 -68.45 31.36 -7.91
CA LYS A 5 -67.22 31.52 -8.70
C LYS A 5 -66.12 30.64 -8.09
N GLN A 6 -65.78 29.51 -8.72
CA GLN A 6 -64.66 28.66 -8.33
C GLN A 6 -63.36 29.47 -8.36
N ARG A 7 -62.66 29.55 -7.21
CA ARG A 7 -61.32 30.13 -7.12
C ARG A 7 -60.29 29.05 -7.48
N GLY A 8 -59.55 29.26 -8.56
CA GLY A 8 -58.57 28.33 -9.13
C GLY A 8 -57.32 28.14 -8.27
N VAL A 9 -57.43 27.38 -7.17
CA VAL A 9 -56.31 27.02 -6.28
C VAL A 9 -55.76 25.61 -6.57
N SER A 10 -56.49 24.77 -7.32
CA SER A 10 -56.10 23.37 -7.60
C SER A 10 -54.77 23.24 -8.34
N LEU A 11 -54.49 24.13 -9.30
CA LEU A 11 -53.24 24.14 -10.07
C LEU A 11 -52.03 24.45 -9.17
N VAL A 12 -52.19 25.33 -8.18
CA VAL A 12 -51.11 25.71 -7.26
C VAL A 12 -50.77 24.54 -6.34
N VAL A 13 -51.80 23.86 -5.81
CA VAL A 13 -51.60 22.70 -4.94
C VAL A 13 -50.97 21.54 -5.71
N SER A 14 -51.40 21.26 -6.94
CA SER A 14 -50.79 20.20 -7.76
C SER A 14 -49.34 20.54 -8.12
N LEU A 15 -49.04 21.79 -8.46
CA LEU A 15 -47.67 22.24 -8.73
C LEU A 15 -46.77 22.08 -7.50
N LEU A 16 -47.23 22.48 -6.32
CA LEU A 16 -46.49 22.32 -5.07
C LEU A 16 -46.23 20.84 -4.75
N MET A 17 -47.23 19.97 -4.94
CA MET A 17 -47.06 18.53 -4.76
C MET A 17 -46.07 17.93 -5.75
N LEU A 18 -46.13 18.33 -7.04
CA LEU A 18 -45.17 17.88 -8.05
C LEU A 18 -43.74 18.32 -7.72
N ILE A 19 -43.56 19.56 -7.27
CA ILE A 19 -42.25 20.07 -6.84
C ILE A 19 -41.74 19.27 -5.62
N ALA A 20 -42.60 19.00 -4.64
CA ALA A 20 -42.23 18.21 -3.47
C ALA A 20 -41.77 16.80 -3.86
N VAL A 21 -42.51 16.10 -4.73
CA VAL A 21 -42.12 14.76 -5.22
C VAL A 21 -40.82 14.82 -6.03
N MET A 22 -40.64 15.85 -6.86
CA MET A 22 -39.41 16.03 -7.64
C MET A 22 -38.19 16.21 -6.74
N LEU A 23 -38.28 17.00 -5.67
CA LEU A 23 -37.18 17.21 -4.73
C LEU A 23 -36.79 15.92 -3.99
N LEU A 24 -37.78 15.11 -3.60
CA LEU A 24 -37.53 13.79 -3.02
C LEU A 24 -36.83 12.86 -4.03
N GLY A 25 -37.29 12.87 -5.29
CA GLY A 25 -36.66 12.12 -6.37
C GLY A 25 -35.19 12.51 -6.60
N LEU A 26 -34.89 13.81 -6.69
CA LEU A 26 -33.53 14.32 -6.86
C LEU A 26 -32.62 13.97 -5.67
N SER A 27 -33.16 13.99 -4.46
CA SER A 27 -32.39 13.62 -3.27
C SER A 27 -32.00 12.14 -3.29
N ALA A 28 -32.94 11.26 -3.66
CA ALA A 28 -32.69 9.83 -3.77
C ALA A 28 -31.64 9.51 -4.86
N THR A 29 -31.69 10.18 -6.01
CA THR A 29 -30.70 9.96 -7.08
C THR A 29 -29.31 10.44 -6.69
N GLN A 30 -29.19 11.58 -5.99
CA GLN A 30 -27.91 12.06 -5.48
C GLN A 30 -27.29 11.09 -4.48
N ILE A 31 -28.07 10.53 -3.55
CA ILE A 31 -27.60 9.53 -2.59
C ILE A 31 -27.08 8.28 -3.32
N ALA A 32 -27.83 7.78 -4.31
CA ALA A 32 -27.41 6.61 -5.08
C ALA A 32 -26.08 6.85 -5.80
N LEU A 33 -25.91 7.99 -6.47
CA LEU A 33 -24.66 8.35 -7.15
C LEU A 33 -23.48 8.50 -6.19
N GLN A 34 -23.71 9.04 -4.99
CA GLN A 34 -22.68 9.13 -3.94
C GLN A 34 -22.27 7.73 -3.45
N SER A 35 -23.24 6.85 -3.19
CA SER A 35 -22.94 5.47 -2.77
C SER A 35 -22.18 4.67 -3.84
N GLU A 36 -22.48 4.91 -5.13
CA GLU A 36 -21.77 4.25 -6.22
C GLU A 36 -20.30 4.70 -6.28
N LYS A 37 -20.05 6.01 -6.17
CA LYS A 37 -18.69 6.56 -6.15
C LYS A 37 -17.89 6.04 -4.94
N ALA A 38 -18.51 6.02 -3.77
CA ALA A 38 -17.90 5.48 -2.55
C ALA A 38 -17.54 4.00 -2.73
N SER A 39 -18.48 3.17 -3.21
CA SER A 39 -18.25 1.74 -3.45
C SER A 39 -17.13 1.49 -4.46
N ARG A 40 -17.04 2.29 -5.53
CA ARG A 40 -15.94 2.21 -6.52
C ARG A 40 -14.59 2.56 -5.88
N ASN A 41 -14.54 3.58 -5.04
CA ASN A 41 -13.33 3.99 -4.33
C ASN A 41 -12.89 2.94 -3.30
N ASP A 42 -13.84 2.38 -2.55
CA ASP A 42 -13.56 1.33 -1.57
C ASP A 42 -13.01 0.07 -2.25
N ARG A 43 -13.59 -0.33 -3.38
CA ARG A 43 -13.09 -1.45 -4.18
C ARG A 43 -11.66 -1.21 -4.68
N ASP A 44 -11.38 -0.02 -5.19
CA ASP A 44 -10.06 0.38 -5.66
C ASP A 44 -9.02 0.33 -4.52
N ARG A 45 -9.40 0.82 -3.34
CA ARG A 45 -8.57 0.78 -2.14
C ARG A 45 -8.34 -0.66 -1.63
N GLN A 46 -9.34 -1.54 -1.72
CA GLN A 46 -9.18 -2.95 -1.35
C GLN A 46 -8.18 -3.66 -2.27
N ILE A 47 -8.22 -3.38 -3.58
CA ILE A 47 -7.24 -3.91 -4.53
C ILE A 47 -5.83 -3.41 -4.19
N ALA A 48 -5.69 -2.11 -3.90
CA ALA A 48 -4.41 -1.54 -3.47
C ALA A 48 -3.88 -2.19 -2.18
N PHE A 49 -4.77 -2.47 -1.22
CA PHE A 49 -4.43 -3.13 0.04
C PHE A 49 -3.94 -4.57 -0.21
N GLN A 50 -4.66 -5.35 -1.02
CA GLN A 50 -4.24 -6.71 -1.39
C GLN A 50 -2.90 -6.72 -2.13
N ALA A 51 -2.67 -5.75 -3.02
CA ALA A 51 -1.37 -5.60 -3.69
C ALA A 51 -0.26 -5.27 -2.69
N ALA A 52 -0.51 -4.40 -1.71
CA ALA A 52 0.46 -4.05 -0.67
C ALA A 52 0.78 -5.26 0.21
N GLU A 53 -0.22 -6.06 0.60
CA GLU A 53 -0.02 -7.32 1.34
C GLU A 53 0.82 -8.31 0.52
N ALA A 54 0.56 -8.45 -0.77
CA ALA A 54 1.38 -9.28 -1.65
C ALA A 54 2.84 -8.81 -1.66
N GLY A 55 3.09 -7.49 -1.71
CA GLY A 55 4.43 -6.92 -1.60
C GLY A 55 5.13 -7.23 -0.27
N LEU A 56 4.39 -7.18 0.85
CA LEU A 56 4.93 -7.56 2.16
C LEU A 56 5.28 -9.04 2.24
N LEU A 57 4.37 -9.91 1.78
CA LEU A 57 4.61 -11.36 1.77
C LEU A 57 5.78 -11.74 0.88
N ASP A 58 5.97 -11.05 -0.25
CA ASP A 58 7.13 -11.23 -1.13
C ASP A 58 8.44 -10.88 -0.43
N ALA A 59 8.46 -9.79 0.33
CA ALA A 59 9.62 -9.38 1.12
C ALA A 59 9.93 -10.34 2.26
N GLU A 60 8.90 -10.89 2.93
CA GLU A 60 9.10 -11.92 3.95
C GLU A 60 9.69 -13.20 3.35
N MET A 61 9.23 -13.61 2.16
CA MET A 61 9.83 -14.72 1.42
C MET A 61 11.29 -14.42 0.98
N ASP A 62 11.58 -13.19 0.55
CA ASP A 62 12.95 -12.75 0.23
C ASP A 62 13.88 -12.91 1.45
N ILE A 63 13.42 -12.53 2.65
CA ILE A 63 14.17 -12.64 3.89
C ILE A 63 14.38 -14.10 4.32
N GLU A 64 13.30 -14.88 4.39
CA GLU A 64 13.32 -16.20 5.03
C GLU A 64 13.88 -17.27 4.09
N ASN A 65 13.16 -17.55 3.00
CA ASN A 65 13.50 -18.59 2.04
C ASN A 65 12.78 -18.36 0.71
N SER A 66 13.45 -17.70 -0.23
CA SER A 66 12.94 -17.52 -1.59
C SER A 66 12.83 -18.87 -2.32
N PRO A 67 11.71 -19.14 -3.02
CA PRO A 67 11.50 -20.40 -3.73
C PRO A 67 12.33 -20.53 -5.02
N ASP A 68 12.96 -19.45 -5.49
CA ASP A 68 13.85 -19.44 -6.67
C ASP A 68 15.32 -19.27 -6.24
N PRO A 69 16.11 -20.36 -6.16
CA PRO A 69 17.51 -20.28 -5.74
C PRO A 69 18.40 -19.41 -6.63
N ALA A 70 18.04 -19.21 -7.91
CA ALA A 70 18.84 -18.40 -8.83
C ALA A 70 18.67 -16.90 -8.61
N ARG A 71 17.53 -16.49 -8.04
CA ARG A 71 17.22 -15.09 -7.70
C ARG A 71 17.34 -14.80 -6.20
N SER A 72 17.30 -15.83 -5.37
CA SER A 72 17.31 -15.72 -3.92
C SER A 72 18.54 -14.98 -3.41
N ARG A 73 18.29 -14.09 -2.45
CA ARG A 73 19.31 -13.46 -1.62
C ARG A 73 19.07 -13.72 -0.12
N SER A 74 18.25 -14.72 0.21
CA SER A 74 17.87 -15.02 1.60
C SER A 74 19.08 -15.29 2.51
N ILE A 75 20.21 -15.75 1.95
CA ILE A 75 21.48 -15.99 2.65
C ILE A 75 22.10 -14.72 3.25
N ILE A 76 21.75 -13.54 2.73
CA ILE A 76 22.28 -12.25 3.17
C ILE A 76 21.66 -11.83 4.50
N PHE A 77 20.42 -12.26 4.77
CA PHE A 77 19.70 -11.91 5.99
C PHE A 77 20.12 -12.83 7.13
N SER A 78 20.56 -12.22 8.24
CA SER A 78 20.95 -12.87 9.48
C SER A 78 20.53 -12.01 10.67
N ARG A 79 20.40 -12.61 11.85
CA ARG A 79 20.19 -11.85 13.09
C ARG A 79 21.44 -11.16 13.60
N GLU A 80 22.62 -11.55 13.13
CA GLU A 80 23.90 -11.13 13.71
C GLU A 80 24.68 -10.21 12.76
N ILE A 81 24.38 -10.28 11.46
CA ILE A 81 25.19 -9.65 10.43
C ILE A 81 24.35 -8.65 9.63
N ALA A 82 24.92 -7.46 9.40
CA ALA A 82 24.26 -6.31 8.77
C ALA A 82 24.97 -5.78 7.50
N TYR A 83 25.97 -6.49 6.94
CA TYR A 83 26.87 -5.95 5.91
C TYR A 83 26.17 -5.46 4.63
N ALA A 84 24.99 -6.01 4.34
CA ALA A 84 24.23 -5.72 3.13
C ALA A 84 23.36 -4.46 3.22
N PHE A 85 23.25 -3.87 4.41
CA PHE A 85 22.44 -2.69 4.65
C PHE A 85 23.35 -1.45 4.62
N THR A 86 23.22 -0.66 3.56
CA THR A 86 23.98 0.59 3.37
C THR A 86 23.20 1.79 3.89
N ASP A 87 23.92 2.89 4.18
CA ASP A 87 23.28 4.19 4.44
C ASP A 87 22.37 4.58 3.26
N GLY A 88 21.18 5.09 3.57
CA GLY A 88 20.05 5.12 2.65
C GLY A 88 19.53 3.72 2.35
N CYS A 89 19.42 3.37 1.07
CA CYS A 89 19.00 2.05 0.61
C CYS A 89 19.81 1.64 -0.61
N GLY A 90 20.06 0.34 -0.78
CA GLY A 90 20.58 -0.17 -2.04
C GLY A 90 19.64 0.19 -3.19
N ASN A 91 20.19 0.74 -4.26
CA ASN A 91 19.44 1.17 -5.44
C ASN A 91 19.99 0.51 -6.71
N GLY A 92 19.18 0.54 -7.77
CA GLY A 92 19.56 -0.03 -9.05
C GLY A 92 19.11 -1.48 -9.21
N ASP A 93 18.45 -1.80 -10.33
CA ASP A 93 17.89 -3.14 -10.58
C ASP A 93 18.92 -4.28 -10.63
N ALA A 94 20.19 -3.97 -10.89
CA ALA A 94 21.28 -4.93 -10.91
C ALA A 94 21.94 -5.13 -9.52
N ASN A 95 21.59 -4.32 -8.54
CA ASN A 95 22.19 -4.36 -7.21
C ASN A 95 21.59 -5.50 -6.38
N PRO A 96 22.39 -6.49 -5.90
CA PRO A 96 21.88 -7.56 -5.04
C PRO A 96 21.31 -7.05 -3.71
N PHE A 97 21.71 -5.85 -3.28
CA PHE A 97 21.22 -5.19 -2.06
C PHE A 97 20.07 -4.20 -2.31
N LEU A 98 19.45 -4.22 -3.50
CA LEU A 98 18.31 -3.35 -3.84
C LEU A 98 17.25 -3.36 -2.73
N GLY A 99 16.83 -2.19 -2.28
CA GLY A 99 15.82 -2.01 -1.24
C GLY A 99 16.20 -2.44 0.16
N LEU A 100 17.47 -2.76 0.42
CA LEU A 100 17.99 -2.95 1.77
C LEU A 100 18.49 -1.61 2.32
N CYS A 101 17.92 -1.18 3.44
CA CYS A 101 18.16 0.13 4.03
C CYS A 101 18.75 0.00 5.44
N ALA A 102 19.87 0.68 5.71
CA ALA A 102 20.44 0.70 7.05
C ALA A 102 19.52 1.39 8.05
N HIS A 103 19.69 1.00 9.32
CA HIS A 103 19.06 1.72 10.42
C HIS A 103 19.60 3.16 10.46
N VAL A 104 18.69 4.12 10.51
CA VAL A 104 19.04 5.53 10.79
C VAL A 104 18.94 5.79 12.29
N ALA A 105 19.81 6.66 12.82
CA ALA A 105 19.81 7.03 14.23
C ALA A 105 18.47 7.64 14.66
N ASP A 106 18.14 7.51 15.95
CA ASP A 106 16.92 8.07 16.53
C ASP A 106 16.80 9.58 16.24
N GLY A 107 15.65 10.00 15.75
CA GLY A 107 15.37 11.39 15.36
C GLY A 107 15.69 11.73 13.91
N ALA A 108 16.39 10.88 13.16
CA ALA A 108 16.53 11.00 11.70
C ALA A 108 15.29 10.47 10.97
N ALA A 109 15.07 10.93 9.74
CA ALA A 109 13.96 10.46 8.92
C ALA A 109 14.22 9.01 8.47
N PRO A 110 13.35 8.04 8.80
CA PRO A 110 13.49 6.64 8.39
C PRO A 110 13.34 6.46 6.88
N ALA A 111 13.85 5.34 6.35
CA ALA A 111 13.89 5.10 4.91
C ALA A 111 12.49 5.05 4.29
N TRP A 112 11.48 4.55 5.00
CA TRP A 112 10.10 4.54 4.49
C TRP A 112 9.49 5.93 4.26
N LEU A 113 10.06 6.99 4.85
CA LEU A 113 9.66 8.38 4.61
C LEU A 113 10.50 9.07 3.53
N THR A 114 11.73 8.61 3.30
CA THR A 114 12.69 9.28 2.40
C THR A 114 12.81 8.60 1.04
N VAL A 115 12.53 7.30 0.96
CA VAL A 115 12.53 6.53 -0.29
C VAL A 115 11.27 6.82 -1.09
N ASP A 116 11.44 7.18 -2.36
CA ASP A 116 10.34 7.21 -3.31
C ASP A 116 9.92 5.79 -3.71
N LEU A 117 8.87 5.28 -3.05
CA LEU A 117 8.28 3.98 -3.35
C LEU A 117 7.49 3.96 -4.68
N LEU A 118 7.20 5.13 -5.26
CA LEU A 118 6.49 5.25 -6.54
C LEU A 118 7.43 5.18 -7.75
N ASN A 119 8.73 5.38 -7.52
CA ASN A 119 9.75 5.26 -8.55
C ASN A 119 9.86 3.81 -9.05
N ASP A 120 9.54 3.60 -10.32
CA ASP A 120 9.63 2.33 -11.03
C ASP A 120 10.75 2.30 -12.08
N SER A 121 11.63 3.30 -12.08
CA SER A 121 12.80 3.35 -12.96
C SER A 121 13.90 2.36 -12.55
N PRO A 122 14.87 2.06 -13.45
CA PRO A 122 15.96 1.14 -13.13
C PRO A 122 16.88 1.60 -12.00
N SER A 123 16.81 2.86 -11.56
CA SER A 123 17.57 3.42 -10.44
C SER A 123 16.76 3.49 -9.14
N ALA A 124 15.56 2.93 -9.10
CA ALA A 124 14.73 2.88 -7.90
C ALA A 124 15.48 2.23 -6.72
N ALA A 125 15.15 2.67 -5.52
CA ALA A 125 15.65 2.12 -4.27
C ALA A 125 14.65 1.16 -3.60
N SER A 126 13.59 0.79 -4.30
CA SER A 126 12.56 -0.15 -3.86
C SER A 126 12.57 -1.39 -4.77
N VAL A 127 12.24 -2.54 -4.21
CA VAL A 127 12.24 -3.83 -4.91
C VAL A 127 10.86 -4.03 -5.56
N PRO A 128 10.76 -4.28 -6.87
CA PRO A 128 9.51 -4.73 -7.46
C PRO A 128 9.19 -6.17 -7.04
N PHE A 129 7.91 -6.47 -6.83
CA PHE A 129 7.42 -7.81 -6.51
C PHE A 129 8.05 -8.88 -7.42
N GLY A 130 8.48 -10.00 -6.84
CA GLY A 130 8.99 -11.15 -7.59
C GLY A 130 10.46 -11.07 -7.96
N LYS A 131 11.14 -9.94 -7.71
CA LYS A 131 12.55 -9.73 -8.10
C LYS A 131 13.48 -10.80 -7.52
N PHE A 132 13.36 -11.06 -6.21
CA PHE A 132 14.22 -12.02 -5.49
C PHE A 132 13.53 -13.35 -5.18
N THR A 133 12.21 -13.43 -5.32
CA THR A 133 11.42 -14.64 -5.07
C THR A 133 11.05 -15.42 -6.34
N GLY A 134 11.13 -14.79 -7.51
CA GLY A 134 10.67 -15.38 -8.77
C GLY A 134 9.14 -15.43 -8.94
N GLN A 135 8.38 -14.94 -7.95
CA GLN A 135 6.93 -14.90 -8.02
C GLN A 135 6.42 -13.97 -9.12
N THR A 136 5.21 -14.22 -9.59
CA THR A 136 4.55 -13.38 -10.60
C THR A 136 3.29 -12.75 -10.03
N PHE A 137 3.02 -11.52 -10.45
CA PHE A 137 1.86 -10.76 -10.01
C PHE A 137 1.20 -10.11 -11.22
N GLN A 138 -0.12 -10.23 -11.30
CA GLN A 138 -0.89 -9.71 -12.44
C GLN A 138 -1.19 -8.24 -12.25
N VAL A 139 -0.86 -7.45 -13.27
CA VAL A 139 -1.12 -6.01 -13.34
C VAL A 139 -1.74 -5.67 -14.69
N GLY A 140 -2.48 -4.58 -14.77
CA GLY A 140 -3.05 -4.11 -16.03
C GLY A 140 -4.45 -3.54 -15.89
N GLU A 141 -5.27 -3.75 -16.92
CA GLU A 141 -6.59 -3.13 -17.05
C GLU A 141 -7.68 -3.84 -16.24
N GLY A 142 -8.79 -3.12 -16.01
CA GLY A 142 -9.97 -3.66 -15.36
C GLY A 142 -9.84 -3.69 -13.84
N SER A 143 -10.01 -4.87 -13.23
CA SER A 143 -9.94 -5.04 -11.77
C SER A 143 -8.57 -5.48 -11.26
N LEU A 144 -7.52 -5.28 -12.06
CA LEU A 144 -6.14 -5.55 -11.68
C LEU A 144 -5.46 -4.30 -11.13
N PRO A 145 -4.45 -4.43 -10.27
CA PRO A 145 -3.57 -3.33 -9.91
C PRO A 145 -2.91 -2.68 -11.13
N ALA A 146 -2.80 -1.35 -11.12
CA ALA A 146 -2.22 -0.56 -12.20
C ALA A 146 -0.70 -0.80 -12.34
N LYS A 147 -0.01 -1.10 -11.23
CA LYS A 147 1.44 -1.31 -11.16
C LYS A 147 1.76 -2.46 -10.22
N LEU A 148 2.97 -3.02 -10.37
CA LEU A 148 3.48 -4.04 -9.46
C LEU A 148 3.68 -3.42 -8.07
N PRO A 149 3.30 -4.13 -6.99
CA PRO A 149 3.66 -3.69 -5.66
C PRO A 149 5.17 -3.70 -5.48
N ARG A 150 5.66 -2.86 -4.58
CA ARG A 150 7.09 -2.70 -4.31
C ARG A 150 7.35 -2.69 -2.81
N TYR A 151 8.56 -3.03 -2.39
CA TYR A 151 8.92 -3.00 -0.97
C TYR A 151 10.35 -2.52 -0.71
N ILE A 152 10.59 -2.14 0.53
CA ILE A 152 11.92 -1.95 1.12
C ILE A 152 12.02 -2.72 2.43
N ILE A 153 13.24 -3.08 2.80
CA ILE A 153 13.57 -3.81 4.02
C ILE A 153 14.58 -2.96 4.80
N GLU A 154 14.14 -2.44 5.94
CA GLU A 154 14.95 -1.66 6.84
C GLU A 154 15.50 -2.54 7.96
N LEU A 155 16.80 -2.42 8.23
CA LEU A 155 17.43 -3.08 9.35
C LEU A 155 17.05 -2.37 10.66
N MET A 156 16.68 -3.13 11.68
CA MET A 156 16.38 -2.60 13.00
C MET A 156 17.25 -3.31 14.04
N PRO A 157 18.07 -2.57 14.82
CA PRO A 157 18.79 -3.16 15.93
C PRO A 157 17.84 -3.55 17.05
N TYR A 158 18.05 -4.73 17.62
CA TYR A 158 17.34 -5.24 18.79
C TYR A 158 18.33 -5.74 19.83
N ASN A 159 18.20 -5.18 21.03
CA ASN A 159 18.86 -5.67 22.23
C ASN A 159 17.76 -6.23 23.13
N GLY A 160 17.84 -7.50 23.48
CA GLY A 160 16.90 -8.14 24.40
C GLY A 160 16.99 -7.55 25.81
N PRO A 161 15.92 -7.66 26.62
CA PRO A 161 15.99 -7.26 28.02
C PRO A 161 17.08 -8.02 28.77
N GLY A 162 18.02 -7.29 29.39
CA GLY A 162 19.15 -7.88 30.13
C GLY A 162 20.37 -8.23 29.27
N GLU A 163 20.32 -8.01 27.95
CA GLU A 163 21.49 -8.13 27.08
C GLU A 163 22.37 -6.88 27.13
N SER A 164 23.66 -7.07 26.80
CA SER A 164 24.62 -5.97 26.75
C SER A 164 24.25 -4.97 25.64
N ALA A 165 24.50 -3.68 25.90
CA ALA A 165 24.34 -2.60 24.92
C ALA A 165 25.52 -2.49 23.95
N GLU A 166 26.49 -3.40 24.04
CA GLU A 166 27.62 -3.47 23.10
C GLU A 166 27.15 -3.82 21.69
N LEU A 167 27.87 -3.32 20.68
CA LEU A 167 27.57 -3.63 19.28
C LEU A 167 27.73 -5.12 18.95
N SER A 168 28.59 -5.84 19.67
CA SER A 168 28.89 -7.26 19.49
C SER A 168 27.75 -8.18 19.93
N SER A 169 26.88 -7.73 20.84
CA SER A 169 25.72 -8.49 21.34
C SER A 169 24.40 -8.09 20.68
N ARG A 170 24.46 -7.21 19.68
CA ARG A 170 23.27 -6.68 19.01
C ARG A 170 22.71 -7.71 18.04
N SER A 171 21.42 -7.99 18.17
CA SER A 171 20.69 -8.77 17.17
C SER A 171 19.87 -7.87 16.26
N TYR A 172 19.39 -8.40 15.15
CA TYR A 172 18.63 -7.63 14.16
C TYR A 172 17.27 -8.27 13.87
N PHE A 173 16.31 -7.39 13.60
CA PHE A 173 15.05 -7.68 12.95
C PHE A 173 14.85 -6.68 11.81
N TYR A 174 13.83 -6.92 10.99
CA TYR A 174 13.58 -6.15 9.79
C TYR A 174 12.24 -5.43 9.89
N ARG A 175 12.21 -4.15 9.54
CA ARG A 175 10.96 -3.45 9.24
C ARG A 175 10.77 -3.48 7.73
N ILE A 176 9.72 -4.13 7.28
CA ILE A 176 9.35 -4.19 5.87
C ILE A 176 8.30 -3.13 5.63
N THR A 177 8.52 -2.30 4.60
CA THR A 177 7.50 -1.36 4.12
C THR A 177 7.15 -1.73 2.68
N GLY A 178 5.88 -2.00 2.42
CA GLY A 178 5.36 -2.36 1.11
C GLY A 178 4.35 -1.33 0.61
N ILE A 179 4.40 -1.02 -0.69
CA ILE A 179 3.39 -0.21 -1.39
C ILE A 179 2.62 -1.07 -2.38
N GLY A 180 1.30 -0.89 -2.41
CA GLY A 180 0.39 -1.47 -3.38
C GLY A 180 -0.41 -0.40 -4.11
N PHE A 181 -0.77 -0.72 -5.34
CA PHE A 181 -1.50 0.15 -6.26
C PHE A 181 -2.90 -0.43 -6.52
N GLY A 182 -3.91 0.43 -6.55
CA GLY A 182 -5.26 0.06 -6.95
C GLY A 182 -5.37 -0.13 -8.46
N MET A 183 -6.59 -0.21 -8.98
CA MET A 183 -6.88 -0.13 -10.41
C MET A 183 -6.40 1.20 -11.01
N ARG A 184 -6.31 2.25 -10.19
CA ARG A 184 -5.66 3.51 -10.54
C ARG A 184 -4.29 3.59 -9.86
N ASP A 185 -3.31 4.09 -10.58
CA ASP A 185 -1.96 4.36 -10.05
C ASP A 185 -1.93 5.44 -8.94
N THR A 186 -2.98 6.25 -8.85
CA THR A 186 -3.21 7.24 -7.79
C THR A 186 -3.83 6.66 -6.52
N THR A 187 -4.41 5.46 -6.58
CA THR A 187 -4.95 4.77 -5.41
C THR A 187 -3.86 3.93 -4.78
N LEU A 188 -3.32 4.39 -3.66
CA LEU A 188 -2.13 3.83 -3.04
C LEU A 188 -2.43 3.36 -1.62
N VAL A 189 -1.83 2.23 -1.25
CA VAL A 189 -1.82 1.76 0.14
C VAL A 189 -0.38 1.39 0.50
N VAL A 190 0.08 1.88 1.65
CA VAL A 190 1.37 1.52 2.24
C VAL A 190 1.12 0.74 3.52
N LEU A 191 1.75 -0.41 3.63
CA LEU A 191 1.68 -1.28 4.81
C LEU A 191 3.08 -1.50 5.38
N GLN A 192 3.14 -1.78 6.68
CA GLN A 192 4.38 -2.10 7.37
C GLN A 192 4.22 -3.36 8.23
N THR A 193 5.26 -4.18 8.25
CA THR A 193 5.37 -5.34 9.15
C THR A 193 6.77 -5.42 9.73
N PHE A 194 6.90 -6.10 10.86
CA PHE A 194 8.18 -6.36 11.50
C PHE A 194 8.46 -7.86 11.44
N TYR A 195 9.59 -8.22 10.86
CA TYR A 195 9.97 -9.59 10.61
C TYR A 195 11.28 -9.93 11.28
N ARG A 196 11.32 -11.03 12.03
CA ARG A 196 12.55 -11.56 12.63
C ARG A 196 12.78 -12.95 12.06
N LYS A 197 13.78 -13.06 11.19
CA LYS A 197 14.21 -14.33 10.57
C LYS A 197 14.41 -15.41 11.63
N LYS A 198 13.97 -16.64 11.40
CA LYS A 198 14.23 -17.76 12.34
C LYS A 198 15.64 -18.30 12.11
N ASP A 199 16.26 -18.78 13.19
CA ASP A 199 17.58 -19.44 13.11
C ASP A 199 17.45 -20.83 12.50
#